data_AF-A0A1Q4G6Q1-F1
#
_entry.id   AF-A0A1Q4G6Q1-F1
#
_cell.length_a   1.000
_cell.length_b   1.000
_cell.length_c   1.000
_cell.angle_alpha   90.00
_cell.angle_beta   90.00
_cell.angle_gamma   90.00
#
_symmetry.space_group_name_H-M   'P 1'
#
loop_
_entity.id
_entity.type
_entity.pdbx_description
1 polymer ?
#
loop_
_entity_poly.entity_id
_entity_poly.type
_entity_poly.pdbx_seq_one_letter_code
_entity_poly.pdbx_strand_id
1 'polypeptide(L)' 'MTNEELISSTIFWKKHPDIDYYYYNEEYDKLILLRMNNFPEEPLYTLINGLDITDLEDKPTGWNLERH' A
#
# COMPACT_ATOMS: atom_id res chain seq x y z
N MET A 1 -2.51 3.88 -13.41
CA MET A 1 -2.24 2.48 -13.05
C MET A 1 -3.40 1.91 -12.28
N THR A 2 -3.79 0.67 -12.57
CA THR A 2 -4.72 -0.14 -11.79
C THR A 2 -4.01 -0.77 -10.59
N ASN A 3 -4.74 -1.37 -9.66
CA ASN A 3 -4.14 -2.07 -8.53
C ASN A 3 -3.30 -3.28 -8.96
N GLU A 4 -3.70 -4.00 -10.01
CA GLU A 4 -2.92 -5.13 -10.56
C GLU A 4 -1.55 -4.69 -11.09
N GLU A 5 -1.50 -3.55 -11.77
CA GLU A 5 -0.24 -2.96 -12.24
C GLU A 5 0.65 -2.53 -11.07
N LEU A 6 0.07 -1.97 -10.00
CA LEU A 6 0.81 -1.58 -8.79
C LEU A 6 1.37 -2.78 -8.03
N ILE A 7 0.58 -3.85 -7.89
CA ILE A 7 0.99 -5.09 -7.20
C ILE A 7 2.17 -5.77 -7.91
N SER A 8 2.22 -5.71 -9.24
CA SER A 8 3.30 -6.27 -10.04
C SER A 8 4.52 -5.34 -10.21
N SER A 9 4.42 -4.09 -9.74
CA SER A 9 5.47 -3.08 -9.86
C SER A 9 6.40 -3.03 -8.64
N THR A 10 7.60 -2.47 -8.85
CA THR A 10 8.51 -2.12 -7.75
C THR A 10 8.11 -0.76 -7.20
N ILE A 11 7.59 -0.73 -5.97
CA ILE A 11 7.09 0.49 -5.34
C ILE A 11 7.85 0.77 -4.06
N PHE A 12 8.25 2.03 -3.87
CA PHE A 12 8.83 2.53 -2.63
C PHE A 12 7.77 3.33 -1.89
N TRP A 13 7.31 2.73 -0.79
CA TRP A 13 6.26 3.27 0.06
C TRP A 13 6.88 4.12 1.16
N LYS A 14 6.41 5.37 1.28
CA LYS A 14 6.79 6.29 2.35
C LYS A 14 5.87 6.10 3.54
N LYS A 15 6.38 6.16 4.77
CA LYS A 15 5.51 6.08 5.95
C LYS A 15 4.68 7.36 6.04
N HIS A 16 3.37 7.22 6.31
CA HIS A 16 2.54 8.39 6.57
C HIS A 16 2.97 9.04 7.90
N PRO A 17 3.18 10.38 7.96
CA PRO A 17 3.72 11.03 9.14
C PRO A 17 2.76 11.03 10.33
N ASP A 18 1.45 11.15 10.07
CA ASP A 18 0.45 11.37 11.12
C ASP A 18 -0.44 10.15 11.43
N ILE A 19 -0.37 9.09 10.62
CA ILE A 19 -1.26 7.94 10.72
C ILE A 19 -0.41 6.68 10.74
N ASP A 20 -0.32 6.06 11.91
CA ASP A 20 0.38 4.79 12.05
C ASP A 20 -0.26 3.72 11.17
N TYR A 21 0.58 2.77 10.74
CA TYR A 21 0.19 1.67 9.84
C TYR A 21 -0.22 2.10 8.42
N TYR A 22 -0.16 3.38 8.09
CA TYR A 22 -0.36 3.86 6.73
C TYR A 22 0.97 4.19 6.06
N TYR A 23 1.05 3.81 4.80
CA TYR A 23 2.07 4.23 3.88
C TYR A 23 1.42 4.89 2.68
N TYR A 24 2.16 5.73 1.99
CA TYR A 24 1.70 6.39 0.79
C TYR A 24 2.77 6.40 -0.28
N ASN A 25 2.29 6.55 -1.50
CA ASN A 25 3.13 6.76 -2.67
C ASN A 25 2.40 7.75 -3.59
N GLU A 26 3.16 8.70 -4.14
CA GLU A 26 2.66 9.71 -5.05
C GLU A 26 3.24 9.43 -6.43
N GLU A 27 2.40 8.91 -7.32
CA GLU A 27 2.77 8.54 -8.69
C GLU A 27 1.76 9.21 -9.65
N TYR A 28 2.26 9.91 -10.67
CA TYR A 28 1.45 10.55 -11.72
C TYR A 28 0.30 11.43 -11.20
N ASP A 29 0.58 12.32 -10.24
CA ASP A 29 -0.40 13.20 -9.57
C ASP A 29 -1.54 12.46 -8.85
N LYS A 30 -1.35 11.17 -8.54
CA LYS A 30 -2.28 10.37 -7.74
C LYS A 30 -1.63 9.96 -6.44
N LEU A 31 -2.37 10.17 -5.35
CA LEU A 31 -2.05 9.63 -4.04
C LEU A 31 -2.59 8.21 -3.96
N ILE A 32 -1.68 7.27 -3.73
CA ILE A 32 -2.01 5.86 -3.49
C ILE A 32 -1.67 5.59 -2.03
N LEU A 33 -2.59 4.93 -1.33
CA LEU A 33 -2.42 4.59 0.08
C LEU A 33 -2.29 3.08 0.24
N LEU A 34 -1.45 2.69 1.19
CA LEU A 34 -1.28 1.32 1.63
C LEU A 34 -1.52 1.28 3.14
N ARG A 35 -2.58 0.60 3.56
CA ARG A 35 -2.88 0.33 4.97
C ARG A 35 -2.30 -1.03 5.33
N MET A 36 -1.58 -1.10 6.44
CA MET A 36 -1.16 -2.35 7.05
C MET A 36 -2.16 -2.73 8.15
N ASN A 37 -2.75 -3.92 8.04
CA ASN A 37 -3.71 -4.42 9.00
C ASN A 37 -2.97 -5.17 10.11
N ASN A 38 -3.44 -5.04 11.35
CA ASN A 38 -2.83 -5.69 12.52
C ASN A 38 -3.79 -6.69 13.21
N PHE A 39 -4.87 -7.08 12.52
CA PHE A 39 -5.87 -8.02 13.01
C PHE A 39 -5.68 -9.39 12.38
N PRO A 40 -5.78 -10.49 13.15
CA PRO A 40 -5.51 -11.85 12.65
C PRO A 40 -6.57 -12.37 11.66
N GLU A 41 -7.74 -11.75 11.60
CA GLU A 41 -8.85 -12.13 10.73
C GLU A 41 -8.91 -11.30 9.43
N GLU A 42 -8.04 -10.29 9.29
CA GLU A 42 -7.97 -9.43 8.10
C GLU A 42 -6.72 -9.74 7.25
N PRO A 43 -6.79 -9.55 5.92
CA PRO A 43 -5.62 -9.61 5.04
C PRO A 43 -4.55 -8.62 5.52
N LEU A 44 -3.25 -8.94 5.40
CA LEU A 44 -2.18 -8.14 6.00
C LEU A 44 -2.09 -6.70 5.49
N TYR A 45 -2.49 -6.47 4.23
CA TYR A 45 -2.44 -5.15 3.62
C TYR A 45 -3.71 -4.82 2.84
N THR A 46 -4.05 -3.54 2.77
CA THR A 46 -5.12 -3.02 1.92
C THR A 46 -4.55 -1.89 1.05
N LEU A 47 -4.56 -2.09 -0.27
CA LEU A 47 -4.16 -1.10 -1.27
C LEU A 47 -5.37 -0.26 -1.69
N ILE A 48 -5.22 1.06 -1.62
CA ILE A 48 -6.28 2.03 -1.91
C ILE A 48 -5.78 2.98 -3.00
N ASN A 49 -6.41 2.93 -4.16
CA ASN A 49 -6.11 3.75 -5.33
C ASN A 49 -7.39 4.46 -5.77
N GLY A 50 -7.65 5.62 -5.18
CA GLY A 50 -8.93 6.33 -5.37
C GLY A 50 -10.10 5.51 -4.82
N LEU A 51 -10.99 5.04 -5.71
CA LEU A 51 -12.14 4.21 -5.34
C LEU A 51 -11.86 2.70 -5.44
N ASP A 52 -10.71 2.31 -6.02
CA ASP A 52 -10.31 0.91 -6.15
C ASP A 52 -9.59 0.45 -4.89
N ILE A 53 -10.20 -0.50 -4.19
CA ILE A 53 -9.70 -1.08 -2.94
C ILE A 53 -9.37 -2.55 -3.20
N THR A 54 -8.17 -2.98 -2.81
CA THR A 54 -7.73 -4.36 -2.97
C THR A 54 -7.04 -4.83 -1.70
N ASP A 55 -7.57 -5.89 -1.10
CA ASP A 55 -6.96 -6.54 0.03
C ASP A 55 -5.91 -7.56 -0.42
N LEU A 56 -4.82 -7.64 0.33
CA LEU A 56 -3.64 -8.44 0.03
C LEU A 56 -3.28 -9.27 1.27
N GLU A 57 -3.26 -10.59 1.09
CA GLU A 57 -2.87 -11.53 2.14
C GLU A 57 -1.41 -11.36 2.58
N ASP A 58 -0.54 -10.92 1.68
CA ASP A 58 0.89 -10.68 1.94
C ASP A 58 1.42 -9.49 1.13
N LYS A 59 2.59 -8.97 1.50
CA LYS A 59 3.27 -7.88 0.83
C LYS A 59 3.85 -8.36 -0.50
N PRO A 60 3.54 -7.70 -1.63
CA PRO A 60 4.22 -7.95 -2.90
C PRO A 60 5.75 -7.86 -2.78
N THR A 61 6.45 -8.71 -3.52
CA THR A 61 7.91 -8.86 -3.41
C THR A 61 8.66 -7.59 -3.81
N GLY A 62 8.18 -6.88 -4.83
CA GLY A 62 8.76 -5.62 -5.31
C GLY A 62 8.51 -4.41 -4.41
N TRP A 63 7.71 -4.54 -3.36
CA TRP A 63 7.37 -3.42 -2.49
C TRP A 63 8.38 -3.23 -1.37
N ASN A 64 8.88 -2.00 -1.26
CA ASN A 64 9.80 -1.58 -0.21
C ASN A 64 9.09 -0.58 0.70
N LEU A 65 8.87 -0.99 1.95
CA LEU A 65 8.29 -0.13 2.98
C LEU A 65 9.43 0.60 3.69
N GLU A 66 9.38 1.93 3.71
CA GLU A 66 10.33 2.74 4.48
C GLU A 66 10.25 2.35 5.96
N ARG A 67 11.36 1.84 6.50
CA ARG A 67 11.52 1.54 7.93
C ARG A 67 12.26 2.70 8.57
N HIS A 68 11.66 3.30 9.59
CA HIS A 68 12.36 4.22 10.49
C HIS A 68 13.43 3.50 11.31
#